data_AF-A0A952M738-F1
#
_entry.id   AF-A0A952M738-F1
#
_cell.length_a   1.000
_cell.length_b   1.000
_cell.length_c   1.000
_cell.angle_alpha   90.00
_cell.angle_beta   90.00
_cell.angle_gamma   90.00
#
_symmetry.space_group_name_H-M   'P 1'
#
loop_
_entity.id
_entity.type
_entity.pdbx_description
1 polymer ?
#
loop_
_entity_poly.entity_id
_entity_poly.type
_entity_poly.pdbx_seq_one_letter_code
_entity_poly.pdbx_strand_id
1 'polypeptide(L)' 'MGLYSRLSIKQKQIVWAWAFLSLPILFYGLIRFYPTSTAFVISFQDWNLLSEPSWVGWENY' A
#
# COMPACT_ATOMS: atom_id res chain seq x y z
N MET A 1 -9.92 -16.89 -28.88
CA MET A 1 -8.54 -16.40 -28.63
C MET A 1 -8.53 -15.31 -27.56
N GLY A 2 -7.75 -15.47 -26.49
CA GLY A 2 -7.66 -14.51 -25.39
C GLY A 2 -6.88 -13.23 -25.73
N LEU A 3 -7.00 -12.19 -24.90
CA LEU A 3 -6.24 -10.94 -25.06
C LEU A 3 -4.72 -11.18 -25.00
N TYR A 4 -4.25 -12.08 -24.13
CA TYR A 4 -2.83 -12.44 -24.01
C TYR A 4 -2.26 -13.07 -25.28
N SER A 5 -3.04 -13.89 -26.01
CA SER A 5 -2.58 -14.50 -27.27
C SER A 5 -2.34 -13.48 -28.39
N ARG A 6 -2.95 -12.30 -28.30
CA ARG A 6 -2.81 -11.21 -29.28
C ARG A 6 -1.61 -10.29 -29.00
N LEU A 7 -0.92 -10.46 -27.86
CA LEU A 7 0.24 -9.66 -27.49
C LEU A 7 1.50 -10.07 -28.27
N SER A 8 2.30 -9.07 -28.63
CA SER A 8 3.67 -9.28 -29.11
C SER A 8 4.55 -9.92 -28.03
N ILE A 9 5.67 -10.53 -28.44
CA ILE A 9 6.62 -11.17 -27.51
C ILE A 9 7.13 -10.18 -26.46
N LYS A 10 7.44 -8.93 -26.86
CA LYS A 10 7.87 -7.87 -25.94
C LYS A 10 6.81 -7.56 -24.88
N GLN A 11 5.54 -7.45 -25.27
CA GLN A 11 4.45 -7.19 -24.32
C GLN A 11 4.28 -8.33 -23.32
N LYS A 12 4.43 -9.59 -23.76
CA LYS A 12 4.39 -10.75 -22.86
C LYS A 12 5.53 -10.72 -21.84
N GLN A 13 6.73 -10.33 -22.26
CA GLN A 13 7.86 -10.14 -21.33
C GLN A 13 7.58 -9.04 -20.30
N ILE A 14 6.97 -7.93 -20.71
CA ILE A 14 6.59 -6.83 -19.80
C ILE A 14 5.55 -7.30 -18.78
N VAL A 15 4.55 -8.09 -19.20
CA VAL A 15 3.56 -8.67 -18.29
C VAL A 15 4.25 -9.52 -17.22
N TRP A 16 5.20 -10.36 -17.61
CA TRP A 16 5.96 -11.17 -16.66
C TRP A 16 6.85 -10.31 -15.76
N ALA A 17 7.52 -9.28 -16.28
CA ALA A 17 8.31 -8.36 -15.47
C ALA A 17 7.47 -7.72 -14.37
N TRP A 18 6.28 -7.21 -14.72
CA TRP A 18 5.35 -6.66 -13.74
C TRP A 18 4.77 -7.70 -12.79
N ALA A 19 4.50 -8.93 -13.25
CA ALA A 19 4.05 -10.01 -12.39
C ALA A 19 5.11 -10.34 -11.31
N PHE A 20 6.38 -10.48 -11.71
CA PHE A 20 7.48 -10.71 -10.77
C PHE A 20 7.70 -9.54 -9.81
N LEU A 21 7.61 -8.30 -10.31
CA LEU A 21 7.76 -7.10 -9.49
C LEU A 21 6.56 -6.85 -8.56
N SER A 22 5.37 -7.34 -8.91
CA SER A 22 4.16 -7.08 -8.13
C SER A 22 4.27 -7.61 -6.70
N LEU A 23 4.87 -8.78 -6.50
CA LEU A 23 5.01 -9.39 -5.17
C LEU A 23 5.87 -8.54 -4.22
N PRO A 24 7.13 -8.18 -4.54
CA PRO A 24 7.93 -7.33 -3.66
C PRO A 24 7.35 -5.91 -3.52
N ILE A 25 6.73 -5.35 -4.56
CA ILE A 25 6.08 -4.03 -4.48
C ILE A 25 4.91 -4.06 -3.49
N LEU A 26 4.03 -5.05 -3.59
CA LEU A 26 2.90 -5.19 -2.67
C LEU A 26 3.38 -5.48 -1.25
N PHE A 27 4.37 -6.36 -1.08
CA PHE A 27 4.94 -6.65 0.23
C PHE A 27 5.53 -5.40 0.88
N TYR A 28 6.40 -4.67 0.17
CA TYR A 28 6.99 -3.43 0.67
C TYR A 28 5.91 -2.37 0.91
N GLY A 29 4.95 -2.25 -0.01
CA GLY A 29 3.76 -1.42 0.10
C GLY A 29 3.03 -1.62 1.43
N LEU A 30 2.69 -2.87 1.72
CA LEU A 30 1.96 -3.24 2.93
C LEU A 30 2.80 -3.02 4.19
N ILE A 31 4.03 -3.54 4.26
CA ILE A 31 4.81 -3.46 5.49
C ILE A 31 5.28 -2.02 5.79
N ARG A 32 5.53 -1.21 4.78
CA ARG A 32 6.04 0.16 4.96
C ARG A 32 4.92 1.19 5.04
N PHE A 33 4.01 1.21 4.07
CA PHE A 33 3.05 2.29 3.94
C PHE A 33 1.82 2.09 4.82
N TYR A 34 1.39 0.85 5.09
CA TYR A 34 0.24 0.64 5.99
C TYR A 34 0.54 1.17 7.41
N PRO A 35 1.65 0.81 8.09
CA PRO A 35 1.94 1.36 9.41
C PRO A 35 2.19 2.87 9.38
N THR A 36 2.82 3.37 8.32
CA THR A 36 3.07 4.81 8.17
C THR A 36 1.77 5.59 8.05
N SER A 37 0.82 5.13 7.24
CA SER A 37 -0.50 5.74 7.11
C SER A 37 -1.28 5.66 8.43
N THR A 38 -1.23 4.53 9.12
CA THR A 38 -1.86 4.39 10.44
C THR A 38 -1.26 5.36 11.46
N ALA A 39 0.07 5.46 11.53
CA ALA A 39 0.74 6.41 12.42
C ALA A 39 0.43 7.86 12.07
N PHE A 40 0.35 8.17 10.76
CA PHE A 40 -0.10 9.48 10.29
C PHE A 40 -1.52 9.78 10.76
N VAL A 41 -2.48 8.85 10.64
CA VAL A 41 -3.84 9.05 11.15
C VAL A 41 -3.86 9.22 12.67
N ILE A 42 -3.13 8.38 13.41
CA ILE A 42 -3.03 8.44 14.88
C ILE A 42 -2.48 9.79 15.34
N SER A 43 -1.61 10.44 14.56
CA SER A 43 -1.09 11.77 14.93
C SER A 43 -2.17 12.87 15.03
N PHE A 44 -3.33 12.68 14.40
CA PHE A 44 -4.49 13.58 14.50
C PHE A 44 -5.55 13.06 15.49
N GLN A 45 -5.24 12.00 16.23
CA GLN A 45 -6.11 11.39 17.21
C GLN A 45 -5.49 11.53 18.61
N ASP A 46 -6.32 11.76 19.61
CA ASP A 46 -5.93 11.50 21.00
C ASP A 46 -6.05 10.00 21.21
N TRP A 47 -4.90 9.35 21.38
CA TRP A 47 -4.80 7.91 21.56
C TRP A 47 -3.73 7.59 22.60
N ASN A 48 -4.09 6.69 23.51
CA ASN A 48 -3.17 6.03 24.41
C ASN A 48 -3.52 4.53 24.47
N LEU A 49 -2.64 3.73 25.06
CA LEU A 49 -2.78 2.26 25.12
C LEU A 49 -4.05 1.77 25.84
N LEU A 50 -4.73 2.64 26.61
CA LEU A 50 -5.88 2.31 27.46
C LEU A 50 -7.20 2.91 26.95
N SER A 51 -7.16 3.72 25.89
CA SER A 51 -8.31 4.52 25.43
C SER A 51 -8.61 4.24 23.96
N GLU A 52 -9.89 4.30 23.60
CA GLU A 52 -10.27 4.26 22.19
C GLU A 52 -9.78 5.54 21.48
N PRO A 53 -9.21 5.44 20.26
CA PRO A 53 -8.73 6.61 19.54
C PRO A 53 -9.87 7.60 19.26
N SER A 54 -9.67 8.87 19.61
CA SER A 54 -10.63 9.95 19.32
C SER A 54 -10.01 10.99 18.40
N TRP A 55 -10.75 11.53 17.43
CA TRP A 55 -10.20 12.51 16.48
C TRP A 55 -10.12 13.89 17.13
N VAL A 56 -8.92 14.47 17.17
CA VAL A 56 -8.64 15.80 17.75
C VAL A 56 -8.10 16.80 16.71
N GLY A 57 -7.93 16.37 15.46
CA GLY A 57 -7.42 17.23 14.40
C GLY A 57 -5.99 17.69 14.71
N TRP A 58 -5.77 19.00 14.79
CA TRP A 58 -4.43 19.58 14.91
C TRP A 58 -3.95 19.79 16.35
N GLU A 59 -4.73 19.41 17.37
CA GLU A 59 -4.41 19.69 18.77
C GLU A 59 -3.09 19.05 19.27
N ASN A 60 -2.60 18.02 18.58
CA ASN A 60 -1.34 17.34 18.90
C ASN A 60 -0.08 18.02 18.34
N TYR A 61 -0.22 19.12 17.58
CA TYR A 61 0.86 19.80 16.85
C TYR A 61 1.05 21.23 17.33
#